data_AF-A0AAI8BTQ7-F1
#
_entry.id   AF-A0AAI8BTQ7-F1
#
_cell.length_a   1.000
_cell.length_b   1.000
_cell.length_c   1.000
_cell.angle_alpha   90.00
_cell.angle_beta   90.00
_cell.angle_gamma   90.00
#
_symmetry.space_group_name_H-M   'P 1'
#
loop_
_entity.id
_entity.type
_entity.pdbx_description
1 polymer ?
#
loop_
_entity_poly.entity_id
_entity_poly.type
_entity_poly.pdbx_seq_one_letter_code
_entity_poly.pdbx_strand_id
1 'polypeptide(L)'
;MMLIKKGLEFYIRTSLHVAICFVSLSMVITLPYLEPFVDWPFYIMQFCLVVVSYNLTKYYPLILARKPFKYRGFILIMSSLLTLIALSLLAFETTEYWLIVALLVLLNLVYAFPLLFNKKIREFVYLKTPVVAISWVLLLLSFFWSAHGFANTVQGLNYIDFEDHMYLGITLLCFMIAYCIPFEIRDIEDDKTHLITLPQKIGVGYTKIIGYLSAFFFFVLQLMYQPIIDSNTSETVIITVLLLLFIYLSDKIKSSYFVSFAVEGLPIIWLLLKVCC
;
A
#
# COMPACT_ATOMS: atom_id res chain seq x y z
N MET A 1 26.27 7.20 14.47
CA MET A 1 25.11 6.36 14.87
C MET A 1 23.85 7.16 15.21
N MET A 2 23.89 8.20 16.07
CA MET A 2 22.69 8.98 16.43
C MET A 2 22.02 9.74 15.27
N LEU A 3 22.80 10.32 14.35
CA LEU A 3 22.28 11.06 13.19
C LEU A 3 21.52 10.14 12.22
N ILE A 4 22.10 8.98 11.89
CA ILE A 4 21.47 7.97 11.03
C ILE A 4 20.15 7.49 11.65
N LYS A 5 20.16 7.16 12.95
CA LYS A 5 18.95 6.74 13.66
C LYS A 5 17.85 7.80 13.62
N LYS A 6 18.19 9.07 13.83
CA LYS A 6 17.25 10.20 13.75
C LYS A 6 16.69 10.38 12.33
N GLY A 7 17.54 10.22 11.30
CA GLY A 7 17.12 10.28 9.91
C GLY A 7 16.13 9.17 9.54
N LEU A 8 16.44 7.91 9.89
CA LEU A 8 15.56 6.78 9.65
C LEU A 8 14.23 6.91 10.42
N GLU A 9 14.29 7.37 11.67
CA GLU A 9 13.08 7.62 12.45
C GLU A 9 12.22 8.73 11.83
N PHE A 10 12.83 9.80 11.34
CA PHE A 10 12.13 10.86 10.62
C PHE A 10 11.44 10.30 9.37
N TYR A 11 12.18 9.55 8.54
CA TYR A 11 11.70 8.93 7.31
C TYR A 11 10.49 8.01 7.50
N ILE A 12 10.50 7.17 8.54
CA ILE A 12 9.34 6.33 8.90
C ILE A 12 8.21 7.18 9.49
N ARG A 13 8.53 8.17 10.33
CA ARG A 13 7.49 8.97 11.00
C ARG A 13 6.70 9.82 10.01
N THR A 14 7.34 10.40 9.01
CA THR A 14 6.69 11.25 7.98
C THR A 14 5.93 10.47 6.91
N SER A 15 5.86 9.14 7.00
CA SER A 15 5.20 8.26 6.03
C SER A 15 5.82 8.31 4.62
N LEU A 16 7.09 8.75 4.51
CA LEU A 16 7.81 8.78 3.24
C LEU A 16 8.18 7.37 2.77
N HIS A 17 8.55 6.49 3.71
CA HIS A 17 8.92 5.12 3.36
C HIS A 17 7.77 4.34 2.72
N VAL A 18 6.61 4.33 3.38
CA VAL A 18 5.42 3.62 2.87
C VAL A 18 5.01 4.14 1.49
N ALA A 19 5.13 5.45 1.26
CA ALA A 19 4.80 6.06 -0.03
C ALA A 19 5.78 5.66 -1.13
N ILE A 20 7.09 5.56 -0.84
CA ILE A 20 8.07 5.01 -1.79
C ILE A 20 7.74 3.55 -2.10
N CYS A 21 7.42 2.75 -1.09
CA CYS A 21 7.08 1.34 -1.29
C CYS A 21 5.80 1.19 -2.14
N PHE A 22 4.79 2.03 -1.90
CA PHE A 22 3.59 2.07 -2.74
C PHE A 22 3.93 2.41 -4.19
N VAL A 23 4.70 3.47 -4.43
CA VAL A 23 5.12 3.86 -5.79
C VAL A 23 5.94 2.76 -6.45
N SER A 24 6.82 2.08 -5.72
CA SER A 24 7.56 0.94 -6.26
C SER A 24 6.64 -0.19 -6.70
N LEU A 25 5.61 -0.51 -5.92
CA LEU A 25 4.60 -1.49 -6.31
C LEU A 25 3.80 -1.02 -7.53
N SER A 26 3.45 0.26 -7.58
CA SER A 26 2.75 0.87 -8.72
C SER A 26 3.58 0.75 -9.99
N MET A 27 4.88 1.04 -9.93
CA MET A 27 5.79 0.87 -11.07
C MET A 27 5.88 -0.60 -11.52
N VAL A 28 5.99 -1.56 -10.58
CA VAL A 28 5.97 -3.00 -10.94
C VAL A 28 4.74 -3.37 -11.76
N ILE A 29 3.58 -2.82 -11.41
CA ILE A 29 2.31 -3.10 -12.09
C ILE A 29 2.22 -2.36 -13.42
N THR A 30 2.69 -1.12 -13.48
CA THR A 30 2.39 -0.21 -14.59
C THR A 30 3.47 -0.20 -15.68
N LEU A 31 4.73 -0.52 -15.37
CA LEU A 31 5.83 -0.55 -16.33
C LEU A 31 5.54 -1.43 -17.58
N PRO A 32 4.97 -2.65 -17.45
CA PRO A 32 4.61 -3.47 -18.62
C PRO A 32 3.65 -2.78 -19.62
N TYR A 33 2.92 -1.76 -19.19
CA TYR A 33 1.96 -1.02 -20.01
C TYR A 33 2.43 0.39 -20.40
N LEU A 34 3.55 0.84 -19.85
CA LEU A 34 4.09 2.19 -20.04
C LEU A 34 5.38 2.23 -20.86
N GLU A 35 6.00 1.09 -21.14
CA GLU A 35 7.26 1.08 -21.90
C GLU A 35 7.11 1.76 -23.27
N PRO A 36 8.01 2.71 -23.61
CA PRO A 36 9.29 3.02 -22.96
C PRO A 36 9.29 4.22 -21.98
N PHE A 37 8.14 4.80 -21.62
CA PHE A 37 8.09 6.07 -20.88
C PHE A 37 7.70 5.90 -19.41
N VAL A 38 8.53 6.41 -18.50
CA VAL A 38 8.18 6.51 -17.08
C VAL A 38 7.33 7.75 -16.84
N ASP A 39 6.11 7.52 -16.35
CA ASP A 39 5.13 8.57 -16.11
C ASP A 39 5.28 9.21 -14.72
N TRP A 40 6.26 10.10 -14.61
CA TRP A 40 6.58 10.77 -13.33
C TRP A 40 5.42 11.55 -12.71
N PRO A 41 4.61 12.33 -13.44
CA PRO A 41 3.45 13.01 -12.88
C PRO A 41 2.51 12.07 -12.11
N PHE A 42 2.16 10.92 -12.69
CA PHE A 42 1.30 9.93 -12.05
C PHE A 42 1.90 9.35 -10.77
N TYR A 43 3.18 8.95 -10.81
CA TYR A 43 3.85 8.41 -9.61
C TYR A 43 4.05 9.46 -8.52
N ILE A 44 4.35 10.72 -8.88
CA ILE A 44 4.44 11.83 -7.94
C ILE A 44 3.07 12.09 -7.30
N MET A 45 1.99 12.03 -8.08
CA MET A 45 0.64 12.18 -7.56
C MET A 45 0.30 11.05 -6.56
N GLN A 46 0.52 9.79 -6.93
CA GLN A 46 0.29 8.65 -6.04
C GLN A 46 1.14 8.76 -4.76
N PHE A 47 2.40 9.15 -4.87
CA PHE A 47 3.26 9.43 -3.73
C PHE A 47 2.63 10.45 -2.78
N CYS A 48 2.17 11.59 -3.31
CA CYS A 48 1.53 12.63 -2.53
C CYS A 48 0.26 12.13 -1.84
N LEU A 49 -0.61 11.41 -2.56
CA LEU A 49 -1.85 10.84 -2.03
C LEU A 49 -1.56 9.87 -0.87
N VAL A 50 -0.56 9.00 -1.00
CA VAL A 50 -0.19 8.03 0.04
C VAL A 50 0.40 8.74 1.27
N VAL A 51 1.34 9.67 1.11
CA VAL A 51 1.91 10.41 2.25
C VAL A 51 0.82 11.16 3.02
N VAL A 52 -0.06 11.88 2.32
CA VAL A 52 -1.16 12.66 2.92
C VAL A 52 -2.13 11.72 3.63
N SER A 53 -2.53 10.63 2.97
CA SER A 53 -3.45 9.62 3.52
C SER A 53 -2.94 9.04 4.84
N TYR A 54 -1.71 8.53 4.85
CA TYR A 54 -1.11 7.93 6.04
C TYR A 54 -0.87 8.95 7.17
N ASN A 55 -0.41 10.16 6.84
CA ASN A 55 -0.21 11.21 7.84
C ASN A 55 -1.54 11.65 8.45
N LEU A 56 -2.62 11.74 7.66
CA LEU A 56 -3.96 12.03 8.16
C LEU A 56 -4.42 10.94 9.15
N THR A 57 -4.35 9.66 8.77
CA THR A 57 -4.75 8.54 9.64
C THR A 57 -3.94 8.48 10.94
N LYS A 58 -2.64 8.78 10.87
CA LYS A 58 -1.69 8.64 11.98
C LYS A 58 -1.72 9.82 12.95
N TYR A 59 -1.78 11.05 12.45
CA TYR A 59 -1.55 12.24 13.26
C TYR A 59 -2.81 13.05 13.56
N TYR A 60 -3.86 12.94 12.74
CA TYR A 60 -5.07 13.72 12.98
C TYR A 60 -5.74 13.41 14.34
N PRO A 61 -5.86 12.15 14.80
CA PRO A 61 -6.39 11.88 16.15
C PRO A 61 -5.62 12.59 17.26
N LEU A 62 -4.30 12.75 17.11
CA LEU A 62 -3.44 13.47 18.05
C LEU A 62 -3.66 14.98 17.98
N ILE A 63 -3.89 15.54 16.79
CA ILE A 63 -4.24 16.94 16.59
C ILE A 63 -5.58 17.27 17.27
N LEU A 64 -6.60 16.43 17.05
CA LEU A 64 -7.93 16.60 17.65
C LEU A 64 -7.88 16.52 19.18
N ALA A 65 -7.11 15.56 19.72
CA ALA A 65 -6.87 15.41 21.15
C ALA A 65 -5.89 16.45 21.73
N ARG A 66 -5.39 17.40 20.91
CA ARG A 66 -4.37 18.40 21.26
C ARG A 66 -3.10 17.81 21.88
N LYS A 67 -2.75 16.57 21.53
CA LYS A 67 -1.56 15.87 22.01
C LYS A 67 -0.33 16.25 21.18
N PRO A 68 0.84 16.51 21.81
CA PRO A 68 2.07 16.77 21.08
C PRO A 68 2.57 15.49 20.40
N PHE A 69 3.21 15.65 19.25
CA PHE A 69 3.92 14.57 18.57
C PHE A 69 5.17 15.09 17.86
N LYS A 70 6.15 14.21 17.68
CA LYS A 70 7.45 14.54 17.10
C LYS A 70 7.30 15.03 15.66
N TYR A 71 8.04 16.08 15.30
CA TYR A 71 8.06 16.69 13.96
C TYR A 71 6.72 17.31 13.50
N ARG A 72 5.81 17.65 14.42
CA ARG A 72 4.47 18.18 14.10
C ARG A 72 4.44 19.27 13.03
N GLY A 73 5.21 20.34 13.20
CA GLY A 73 5.22 21.46 12.25
C GLY A 73 5.62 21.03 10.85
N PHE A 74 6.70 20.23 10.74
CA PHE A 74 7.16 19.69 9.46
C PHE A 74 6.11 18.78 8.81
N ILE A 75 5.53 17.84 9.57
CA ILE A 75 4.51 16.92 9.05
C ILE A 75 3.31 17.68 8.51
N LEU A 76 2.85 18.72 9.21
CA LEU A 76 1.71 19.53 8.77
C LEU A 76 2.02 20.32 7.50
N ILE A 77 3.15 21.03 7.46
CA ILE A 77 3.57 21.83 6.30
C ILE A 77 3.80 20.94 5.08
N MET A 78 4.50 19.82 5.27
CA MET A 78 4.76 18.86 4.20
C MET A 78 3.45 18.26 3.68
N SER A 79 2.56 17.81 4.57
CA SER A 79 1.27 17.24 4.15
C SER A 79 0.41 18.27 3.41
N SER A 80 0.38 19.53 3.85
CA SER A 80 -0.35 20.58 3.12
C SER A 80 0.25 20.87 1.73
N LEU A 81 1.57 20.91 1.62
CA LEU A 81 2.24 21.11 0.33
C LEU A 81 1.99 19.93 -0.62
N LEU A 82 2.08 18.69 -0.13
CA LEU A 82 1.82 17.50 -0.92
C LEU A 82 0.35 17.40 -1.35
N THR A 83 -0.60 17.84 -0.51
CA THR A 83 -2.00 17.96 -0.93
C THR A 83 -2.17 18.94 -2.09
N LEU A 84 -1.51 20.11 -2.05
CA LEU A 84 -1.57 21.08 -3.15
C LEU A 84 -0.97 20.51 -4.44
N ILE A 85 0.17 19.82 -4.34
CA ILE A 85 0.79 19.13 -5.48
C ILE A 85 -0.17 18.07 -6.04
N ALA A 86 -0.72 17.19 -5.19
CA ALA A 86 -1.68 16.18 -5.62
C ALA A 86 -2.89 16.80 -6.34
N LEU A 87 -3.49 17.87 -5.79
CA LEU A 87 -4.64 18.55 -6.42
C LEU A 87 -4.27 19.19 -7.76
N SER A 88 -3.07 19.75 -7.88
CA SER A 88 -2.60 20.33 -9.14
C SER A 88 -2.41 19.30 -10.24
N LEU A 89 -1.90 18.11 -9.91
CA LEU A 89 -1.72 17.01 -10.86
C LEU A 89 -3.07 16.35 -11.20
N LEU A 90 -3.93 16.18 -10.20
CA LEU A 90 -5.28 15.63 -10.37
C LEU A 90 -6.12 16.48 -11.34
N ALA A 91 -5.87 17.78 -11.46
CA ALA A 91 -6.56 18.66 -12.41
C ALA A 91 -6.39 18.24 -13.90
N PHE A 92 -5.39 17.41 -14.21
CA PHE A 92 -5.13 16.89 -15.56
C PHE A 92 -5.64 15.46 -15.78
N GLU A 93 -6.29 14.87 -14.78
CA GLU A 93 -6.77 13.49 -14.83
C GLU A 93 -8.21 13.36 -15.35
N THR A 94 -8.57 12.14 -15.75
CA THR A 94 -9.92 11.78 -16.22
C THR A 94 -10.97 11.85 -15.10
N THR A 95 -12.24 11.94 -15.48
CA THR A 95 -13.34 11.99 -14.49
C THR A 95 -13.44 10.70 -13.68
N GLU A 96 -13.15 9.56 -14.31
CA GLU A 96 -13.13 8.23 -13.70
C GLU A 96 -12.06 8.14 -12.61
N TYR A 97 -10.86 8.64 -12.88
CA TYR A 97 -9.78 8.69 -11.90
C TYR A 97 -10.15 9.57 -10.70
N TRP A 98 -10.75 10.74 -10.95
CA TRP A 98 -11.27 11.61 -9.90
C TRP A 98 -12.28 10.89 -8.99
N LEU A 99 -13.21 10.12 -9.55
CA LEU A 99 -14.20 9.36 -8.79
C LEU A 99 -13.55 8.30 -7.91
N ILE A 100 -12.52 7.59 -8.43
CA ILE A 100 -11.77 6.59 -7.65
C ILE A 100 -11.01 7.27 -6.50
N VAL A 101 -10.32 8.38 -6.75
CA VAL A 101 -9.60 9.13 -5.71
C VAL A 101 -10.57 9.67 -4.66
N ALA A 102 -11.72 10.22 -5.06
CA ALA A 102 -12.75 10.69 -4.14
C ALA A 102 -13.30 9.54 -3.27
N LEU A 103 -13.57 8.37 -3.85
CA LEU A 103 -13.97 7.18 -3.11
C LEU A 103 -12.90 6.75 -2.10
N LEU A 104 -11.62 6.76 -2.48
CA LEU A 104 -10.50 6.43 -1.59
C LEU A 104 -10.34 7.43 -0.45
N VAL A 105 -10.54 8.72 -0.71
CA VAL A 105 -10.54 9.76 0.34
C VAL A 105 -11.67 9.50 1.32
N LEU A 106 -12.89 9.24 0.83
CA LEU A 106 -14.03 8.88 1.69
C LEU A 106 -13.75 7.62 2.50
N LEU A 107 -13.19 6.58 1.88
CA LEU A 107 -12.83 5.33 2.56
C LEU A 107 -11.80 5.58 3.66
N ASN A 108 -10.76 6.37 3.41
CA ASN A 108 -9.77 6.72 4.44
C ASN A 108 -10.39 7.54 5.58
N LEU A 109 -11.30 8.46 5.26
CA LEU A 109 -12.01 9.23 6.29
C LEU A 109 -12.86 8.31 7.18
N VAL A 110 -13.67 7.42 6.62
CA VAL A 110 -14.46 6.46 7.42
C VAL A 110 -13.56 5.43 8.13
N TYR A 111 -12.39 5.13 7.56
CA TYR A 111 -11.37 4.29 8.21
C TYR A 111 -10.77 4.92 9.46
N ALA A 112 -10.42 6.21 9.39
CA ALA A 112 -9.78 6.96 10.46
C ALA A 112 -10.77 7.60 11.46
N PHE A 113 -12.01 7.84 11.04
CA PHE A 113 -13.03 8.59 11.80
C PHE A 113 -14.35 7.83 11.92
N PRO A 114 -15.05 7.96 13.07
CA PRO A 114 -16.37 7.37 13.27
C PRO A 114 -17.46 8.21 12.57
N LEU A 115 -17.42 8.27 11.23
CA LEU A 115 -18.37 9.07 10.43
C LEU A 115 -19.68 8.35 10.16
N LEU A 116 -19.64 7.02 9.97
CA LEU A 116 -20.81 6.20 9.66
C LEU A 116 -21.29 5.36 10.85
N PHE A 117 -20.37 4.98 11.74
CA PHE A 117 -20.66 4.14 12.91
C PHE A 117 -20.17 4.84 14.17
N ASN A 118 -20.64 4.38 15.34
CA ASN A 118 -20.10 4.80 16.66
C ASN A 118 -18.63 4.37 16.90
N LYS A 119 -18.02 3.70 15.92
CA LYS A 119 -16.64 3.19 15.92
C LYS A 119 -16.00 3.48 14.57
N LYS A 120 -14.68 3.63 14.56
CA LYS A 120 -13.90 3.75 13.31
C LYS A 120 -13.84 2.39 12.61
N ILE A 121 -13.76 2.33 11.28
CA ILE A 121 -13.60 1.01 10.62
C ILE A 121 -12.32 0.31 11.09
N ARG A 122 -11.24 1.07 11.35
CA ARG A 122 -9.99 0.54 11.93
C ARG A 122 -10.17 -0.18 13.28
N GLU A 123 -11.23 0.12 14.02
CA GLU A 123 -11.55 -0.53 15.30
C GLU A 123 -12.24 -1.89 15.14
N PHE A 124 -12.73 -2.22 13.93
CA PHE A 124 -13.28 -3.54 13.63
C PHE A 124 -12.17 -4.49 13.21
N VAL A 125 -11.93 -5.49 14.05
CA VAL A 125 -10.92 -6.56 13.91
C VAL A 125 -10.82 -7.07 12.46
N TYR A 126 -11.95 -7.50 11.89
CA TYR A 126 -11.99 -8.18 10.59
C TYR A 126 -12.00 -7.21 9.40
N LEU A 127 -12.21 -5.92 9.61
CA LEU A 127 -12.28 -4.92 8.54
C LEU A 127 -10.98 -4.12 8.40
N LYS A 128 -10.14 -4.08 9.43
CA LYS A 128 -8.87 -3.33 9.42
C LYS A 128 -8.00 -3.72 8.22
N THR A 129 -7.66 -5.00 8.10
CA THR A 129 -6.77 -5.48 7.03
C THR A 129 -7.40 -5.44 5.63
N PRO A 130 -8.64 -5.95 5.42
CA PRO A 130 -9.24 -5.93 4.08
C PRO A 130 -9.42 -4.51 3.52
N VAL A 131 -9.77 -3.53 4.36
CA VAL A 131 -9.97 -2.14 3.89
C VAL A 131 -8.65 -1.51 3.45
N VAL A 132 -7.56 -1.77 4.18
CA VAL A 132 -6.22 -1.31 3.77
C VAL A 132 -5.80 -1.97 2.47
N ALA A 133 -5.99 -3.29 2.33
CA ALA A 133 -5.66 -4.03 1.12
C ALA A 133 -6.46 -3.52 -0.09
N ILE A 134 -7.77 -3.37 0.04
CA ILE A 134 -8.65 -2.83 -1.01
C ILE A 134 -8.24 -1.40 -1.39
N SER A 135 -7.94 -0.53 -0.42
CA SER A 135 -7.50 0.85 -0.70
C SER A 135 -6.24 0.88 -1.56
N TRP A 136 -5.27 0.00 -1.25
CA TRP A 136 -4.05 -0.12 -2.05
C TRP A 136 -4.35 -0.63 -3.45
N VAL A 137 -5.07 -1.74 -3.57
CA VAL A 137 -5.40 -2.34 -4.87
C VAL A 137 -6.17 -1.36 -5.76
N LEU A 138 -7.16 -0.65 -5.22
CA LEU A 138 -7.93 0.35 -5.98
C LEU A 138 -7.06 1.51 -6.49
N LEU A 139 -6.11 2.00 -5.67
CA LEU A 139 -5.20 3.07 -6.11
C LEU A 139 -4.12 2.57 -7.10
N LEU A 140 -3.74 1.30 -7.04
CA LEU A 140 -2.82 0.71 -8.01
C LEU A 140 -3.52 0.51 -9.36
N LEU A 141 -4.75 -0.04 -9.34
CA LEU A 141 -5.56 -0.26 -10.53
C LEU A 141 -6.09 1.04 -11.15
N SER A 142 -6.20 2.13 -10.39
CA SER A 142 -6.67 3.41 -10.92
C SER A 142 -5.80 3.94 -12.07
N PHE A 143 -4.57 3.44 -12.23
CA PHE A 143 -3.75 3.66 -13.41
C PHE A 143 -4.51 3.45 -14.72
N PHE A 144 -5.27 2.36 -14.86
CA PHE A 144 -5.96 2.05 -16.13
C PHE A 144 -7.08 3.03 -16.48
N TRP A 145 -7.56 3.78 -15.48
CA TRP A 145 -8.55 4.84 -15.66
C TRP A 145 -7.92 6.24 -15.61
N SER A 146 -6.63 6.39 -15.33
CA SER A 146 -5.96 7.69 -15.38
C SER A 146 -5.82 8.17 -16.82
N ALA A 147 -5.64 9.48 -17.02
CA ALA A 147 -5.36 10.05 -18.34
C ALA A 147 -4.13 9.40 -18.99
N HIS A 148 -3.19 8.96 -18.16
CA HIS A 148 -1.94 8.34 -18.55
C HIS A 148 -2.11 6.88 -18.99
N GLY A 149 -2.89 6.09 -18.26
CA GLY A 149 -3.26 4.74 -18.72
C GLY A 149 -4.16 4.78 -19.95
N PHE A 150 -5.13 5.69 -19.98
CA PHE A 150 -6.07 5.84 -21.10
C PHE A 150 -5.37 6.25 -22.41
N ALA A 151 -4.38 7.15 -22.36
CA ALA A 151 -3.64 7.57 -23.54
C ALA A 151 -2.90 6.41 -24.24
N ASN A 152 -2.44 5.41 -23.49
CA ASN A 152 -1.79 4.22 -24.04
C ASN A 152 -2.80 3.23 -24.63
N THR A 153 -3.94 3.05 -23.95
CA THR A 153 -5.04 2.18 -24.41
C THR A 153 -5.63 2.65 -25.75
N VAL A 154 -5.74 3.97 -25.98
CA VAL A 154 -6.28 4.54 -27.23
C VAL A 154 -5.33 4.35 -28.42
N GLN A 155 -4.03 4.15 -28.20
CA GLN A 155 -3.06 3.87 -29.28
C GLN A 155 -3.08 2.40 -29.76
N GLY A 156 -4.00 1.56 -29.25
CA GLY A 156 -4.09 0.15 -29.62
C GLY A 156 -2.98 -0.71 -29.01
N LEU A 157 -2.21 -0.17 -28.06
CA LEU A 157 -1.21 -0.89 -27.29
C LEU A 157 -1.88 -1.33 -25.98
N ASN A 158 -2.13 -2.64 -25.86
CA ASN A 158 -2.54 -3.30 -24.62
C ASN A 158 -3.89 -2.84 -24.04
N TYR A 159 -4.99 -3.00 -24.78
CA TYR A 159 -6.33 -2.99 -24.17
C TYR A 159 -6.46 -4.18 -23.22
N ILE A 160 -6.71 -3.89 -21.95
CA ILE A 160 -6.92 -4.89 -20.90
C ILE A 160 -8.43 -5.06 -20.75
N ASP A 161 -8.94 -6.28 -20.92
CA ASP A 161 -10.38 -6.52 -20.80
C ASP A 161 -10.83 -6.38 -19.33
N PHE A 162 -12.15 -6.26 -19.09
CA PHE A 162 -12.67 -6.20 -17.73
C PHE A 162 -12.29 -7.44 -16.89
N GLU A 163 -12.25 -8.61 -17.53
CA GLU A 163 -11.85 -9.86 -16.89
C GLU A 163 -10.40 -9.81 -16.39
N ASP A 164 -9.51 -9.20 -17.17
CA ASP A 164 -8.10 -9.02 -16.85
C ASP A 164 -7.90 -8.07 -15.66
N HIS A 165 -8.64 -6.96 -15.65
CA HIS A 165 -8.64 -6.02 -14.52
C HIS A 165 -9.09 -6.70 -13.23
N MET A 166 -10.15 -7.52 -13.30
CA MET A 166 -10.64 -8.27 -12.16
C MET A 166 -9.62 -9.30 -11.69
N TYR A 167 -8.98 -10.01 -12.64
CA TYR A 167 -7.93 -10.97 -12.37
C TYR A 167 -6.75 -10.34 -11.63
N LEU A 168 -6.24 -9.22 -12.17
CA LEU A 168 -5.15 -8.46 -11.56
C LEU A 168 -5.55 -7.96 -10.17
N GLY A 169 -6.78 -7.46 -10.01
CA GLY A 169 -7.30 -7.01 -8.73
C GLY A 169 -7.34 -8.11 -7.67
N ILE A 170 -7.81 -9.31 -8.02
CA ILE A 170 -7.82 -10.46 -7.10
C ILE A 170 -6.40 -10.89 -6.75
N THR A 171 -5.50 -10.93 -7.73
CA THR A 171 -4.08 -11.29 -7.55
C THR A 171 -3.40 -10.33 -6.59
N LEU A 172 -3.56 -9.02 -6.80
CA LEU A 172 -3.03 -7.98 -5.93
C LEU A 172 -3.68 -7.99 -4.55
N LEU A 173 -4.97 -8.34 -4.44
CA LEU A 173 -5.64 -8.46 -3.14
C LEU A 173 -5.05 -9.62 -2.32
N CYS A 174 -4.80 -10.77 -2.95
CA CYS A 174 -4.11 -11.89 -2.32
C CYS A 174 -2.71 -11.48 -1.83
N PHE A 175 -1.94 -10.79 -2.67
CA PHE A 175 -0.63 -10.24 -2.27
C PHE A 175 -0.76 -9.29 -1.08
N MET A 176 -1.67 -8.31 -1.15
CA MET A 176 -1.83 -7.28 -0.12
C MET A 176 -2.30 -7.86 1.21
N ILE A 177 -3.19 -8.85 1.21
CA ILE A 177 -3.61 -9.53 2.45
C ILE A 177 -2.41 -10.22 3.10
N ALA A 178 -1.65 -11.01 2.34
CA ALA A 178 -0.45 -11.68 2.85
C ALA A 178 0.59 -10.67 3.35
N TYR A 179 0.78 -9.58 2.61
CA TYR A 179 1.69 -8.49 2.94
C TYR A 179 1.31 -7.75 4.23
N CYS A 180 0.02 -7.63 4.54
CA CYS A 180 -0.44 -7.00 5.78
C CYS A 180 -0.25 -7.86 7.04
N ILE A 181 -0.10 -9.19 6.92
CA ILE A 181 -0.05 -10.10 8.08
C ILE A 181 1.12 -9.82 9.04
N PRO A 182 2.36 -9.60 8.59
CA PRO A 182 3.45 -9.26 9.50
C PRO A 182 3.19 -7.97 10.29
N PHE A 183 2.52 -6.98 9.69
CA PHE A 183 2.15 -5.74 10.38
C PHE A 183 1.08 -5.99 11.46
N GLU A 184 0.06 -6.80 11.16
CA GLU A 184 -0.95 -7.18 12.16
C GLU A 184 -0.33 -7.91 13.37
N ILE A 185 0.64 -8.80 13.12
CA ILE A 185 1.32 -9.56 14.18
C ILE A 185 2.25 -8.66 15.01
N ARG A 186 2.93 -7.70 14.38
CA ARG A 186 3.74 -6.71 15.09
C ARG A 186 2.88 -5.84 16.01
N ASP A 187 1.76 -5.34 15.49
CA ASP A 187 0.92 -4.36 16.17
C ASP A 187 0.21 -4.93 17.41
N ILE A 188 0.29 -6.25 17.67
CA ILE A 188 -0.26 -6.90 18.87
C ILE A 188 0.16 -6.22 20.17
N GLU A 189 1.40 -5.73 20.28
CA GLU A 189 1.90 -5.13 21.52
C GLU A 189 1.45 -3.68 21.72
N ASP A 190 1.41 -2.91 20.64
CA ASP A 190 1.01 -1.49 20.66
C ASP A 190 -0.52 -1.32 20.76
N ASP A 191 -1.30 -2.27 20.22
CA ASP A 191 -2.77 -2.19 20.18
C ASP A 191 -3.46 -2.72 21.45
N LYS A 192 -2.74 -3.35 22.40
CA LYS A 192 -3.30 -4.02 23.61
C LYS A 192 -4.27 -3.18 24.44
N THR A 193 -4.11 -1.86 24.43
CA THR A 193 -4.87 -0.94 25.30
C THR A 193 -6.14 -0.39 24.67
N HIS A 194 -6.28 -0.44 23.33
CA HIS A 194 -7.35 0.30 22.63
C HIS A 194 -7.97 -0.40 21.41
N LEU A 195 -7.37 -1.46 20.86
CA LEU A 195 -7.83 -2.12 19.63
C LEU A 195 -7.68 -3.64 19.73
N ILE A 196 -8.69 -4.40 19.29
CA ILE A 196 -8.54 -5.86 19.12
C ILE A 196 -8.04 -6.10 17.70
N THR A 197 -6.87 -6.72 17.55
CA THR A 197 -6.31 -7.08 16.23
C THR A 197 -6.70 -8.50 15.82
N LEU A 198 -6.55 -8.83 14.53
CA LEU A 198 -6.83 -10.17 14.02
C LEU A 198 -6.04 -11.25 14.79
N PRO A 199 -4.71 -11.14 14.99
CA PRO A 199 -3.96 -12.13 15.76
C PRO A 199 -4.30 -12.17 17.24
N GLN A 200 -4.83 -11.09 17.84
CA GLN A 200 -5.38 -11.15 19.21
C GLN A 200 -6.72 -11.90 19.26
N LYS A 201 -7.53 -11.83 18.20
CA LYS A 201 -8.87 -12.44 18.14
C LYS A 201 -8.85 -13.93 17.81
N ILE A 202 -8.07 -14.32 16.80
CA ILE A 202 -8.01 -15.71 16.31
C ILE A 202 -6.68 -16.41 16.64
N GLY A 203 -5.70 -15.69 17.18
CA GLY A 203 -4.37 -16.23 17.49
C GLY A 203 -3.37 -16.07 16.34
N VAL A 204 -2.11 -15.84 16.70
CA VAL A 204 -1.00 -15.62 15.75
C VAL A 204 -0.86 -16.75 14.73
N GLY A 205 -1.02 -18.01 15.16
CA GLY A 205 -0.93 -19.17 14.28
C GLY A 205 -1.95 -19.15 13.14
N TYR A 206 -3.23 -18.88 13.44
CA TYR A 206 -4.27 -18.79 12.43
C TYR A 206 -4.11 -17.56 11.54
N THR A 207 -3.65 -16.44 12.08
CA THR A 207 -3.32 -15.25 11.29
C THR A 207 -2.19 -15.52 10.28
N LYS A 208 -1.18 -16.30 10.67
CA LYS A 208 -0.13 -16.75 9.73
C LYS A 208 -0.67 -17.68 8.65
N ILE A 209 -1.60 -18.59 8.99
CA ILE A 209 -2.25 -19.48 8.00
C ILE A 209 -2.98 -18.65 6.93
N ILE A 210 -3.71 -17.60 7.33
CA ILE A 210 -4.35 -16.67 6.38
C ILE A 210 -3.29 -16.09 5.44
N GLY A 211 -2.18 -15.59 5.99
CA GLY A 211 -1.07 -15.04 5.19
C GLY A 211 -0.46 -16.05 4.21
N TYR A 212 -0.19 -17.28 4.67
CA TYR A 212 0.37 -18.33 3.82
C TYR A 212 -0.59 -18.75 2.69
N LEU A 213 -1.89 -18.89 2.99
CA LEU A 213 -2.89 -19.19 1.97
C LEU A 213 -3.00 -18.05 0.95
N SER A 214 -3.04 -16.80 1.41
CA SER A 214 -3.07 -15.63 0.52
C SER A 214 -1.81 -15.53 -0.35
N ALA A 215 -0.62 -15.80 0.19
CA ALA A 215 0.63 -15.83 -0.57
C ALA A 215 0.67 -16.97 -1.59
N PHE A 216 0.12 -18.14 -1.24
CA PHE A 216 -0.02 -19.27 -2.14
C PHE A 216 -0.96 -18.94 -3.31
N PHE A 217 -2.13 -18.36 -3.05
CA PHE A 217 -3.05 -17.94 -4.11
C PHE A 217 -2.45 -16.85 -4.99
N PHE A 218 -1.77 -15.87 -4.41
CA PHE A 218 -1.01 -14.87 -5.19
C PHE A 218 -0.03 -15.55 -6.16
N PHE A 219 0.77 -16.50 -5.67
CA PHE A 219 1.73 -17.23 -6.51
C PHE A 219 1.06 -18.01 -7.65
N VAL A 220 0.02 -18.78 -7.34
CA VAL A 220 -0.71 -19.56 -8.35
C VAL A 220 -1.34 -18.66 -9.39
N LEU A 221 -1.99 -17.57 -8.98
CA LEU A 221 -2.61 -16.63 -9.91
C LEU A 221 -1.55 -15.95 -10.80
N GLN A 222 -0.46 -15.47 -10.21
CA GLN A 222 0.63 -14.85 -10.97
C GLN A 222 1.25 -15.78 -12.04
N LEU A 223 1.29 -17.09 -11.77
CA LEU A 223 1.76 -18.08 -12.76
C LEU A 223 0.73 -18.42 -13.83
N MET A 224 -0.56 -18.42 -13.49
CA MET A 224 -1.62 -18.76 -14.44
C MET A 224 -1.88 -17.65 -15.46
N TYR A 225 -1.54 -16.39 -15.15
CA TYR A 225 -1.85 -15.24 -15.99
C TYR A 225 -0.61 -14.39 -16.30
N GLN A 226 0.36 -15.04 -16.94
CA GLN A 226 1.60 -14.44 -17.41
C GLN A 226 1.44 -13.30 -18.47
N PRO A 227 0.43 -13.24 -19.37
CA PRO A 227 0.48 -12.28 -20.47
C PRO A 227 0.29 -10.82 -20.06
N ILE A 228 -0.08 -10.54 -18.80
CA ILE A 228 -0.53 -9.22 -18.36
C ILE A 228 0.53 -8.49 -17.54
N ILE A 229 1.36 -9.20 -16.78
CA ILE A 229 2.38 -8.57 -15.92
C ILE A 229 3.78 -8.67 -16.53
N ASP A 230 3.97 -9.46 -17.59
CA ASP A 230 5.29 -9.82 -18.15
C ASP A 230 6.32 -10.08 -17.04
N SER A 231 5.87 -10.67 -15.93
CA SER A 231 6.74 -10.94 -14.78
C SER A 231 7.57 -12.15 -15.14
N ASN A 232 8.89 -11.96 -15.15
CA ASN A 232 9.81 -13.08 -15.20
C ASN A 232 9.45 -14.04 -14.05
N THR A 233 9.21 -15.31 -14.36
CA THR A 233 8.79 -16.32 -13.37
C THR A 233 9.72 -16.38 -12.17
N SER A 234 11.00 -16.03 -12.35
CA SER A 234 11.98 -15.90 -11.27
C SER A 234 11.64 -14.79 -10.27
N GLU A 235 11.14 -13.63 -10.70
CA GLU A 235 10.72 -12.53 -9.83
C GLU A 235 9.58 -12.97 -8.91
N THR A 236 8.54 -13.59 -9.50
CA THR A 236 7.38 -14.09 -8.77
C THR A 236 7.80 -15.08 -7.69
N VAL A 237 8.68 -16.03 -8.02
CA VAL A 237 9.21 -17.00 -7.06
C VAL A 237 9.95 -16.29 -5.92
N ILE A 238 10.85 -15.36 -6.22
CA ILE A 238 11.63 -14.65 -5.20
C ILE A 238 10.72 -13.85 -4.26
N ILE A 239 9.76 -13.10 -4.80
CA ILE A 239 8.84 -12.28 -4.01
C ILE A 239 7.93 -13.14 -3.14
N THR A 240 7.40 -14.24 -3.66
CA THR A 240 6.59 -15.17 -2.86
C THR A 240 7.42 -15.79 -1.73
N VAL A 241 8.66 -16.22 -2.00
CA VAL A 241 9.54 -16.79 -0.97
C VAL A 241 9.85 -15.76 0.13
N LEU A 242 10.17 -14.52 -0.24
CA LEU A 242 10.40 -13.45 0.73
C LEU A 242 9.16 -13.15 1.57
N LEU A 243 7.98 -13.11 0.93
CA LEU A 243 6.70 -12.89 1.61
C LEU A 243 6.41 -13.99 2.64
N LEU A 244 6.58 -15.26 2.26
CA LEU A 244 6.44 -16.41 3.15
C LEU A 244 7.44 -16.34 4.32
N LEU A 245 8.69 -15.97 4.03
CA LEU A 245 9.72 -15.80 5.06
C LEU A 245 9.36 -14.68 6.05
N PHE A 246 8.86 -13.55 5.57
CA PHE A 246 8.43 -12.44 6.43
C PHE A 246 7.24 -12.79 7.30
N ILE A 247 6.26 -13.54 6.77
CA ILE A 247 5.15 -14.08 7.58
C ILE A 247 5.70 -15.03 8.64
N TYR A 248 6.63 -15.91 8.29
CA TYR A 248 7.25 -16.83 9.25
C TYR A 248 7.99 -16.12 10.38
N LEU A 249 8.77 -15.08 10.06
CA LEU A 249 9.59 -14.32 11.01
C LEU A 249 8.79 -13.31 11.86
N SER A 250 7.54 -13.01 11.49
CA SER A 250 6.73 -11.94 12.09
C SER A 250 6.51 -12.03 13.60
N ASP A 251 6.48 -13.22 14.19
CA ASP A 251 6.36 -13.45 15.64
C ASP A 251 7.71 -13.60 16.35
N LYS A 252 8.77 -13.92 15.59
CA LYS A 252 10.14 -14.13 16.09
C LYS A 252 10.90 -12.82 16.18
N ILE A 253 10.72 -11.93 15.20
CA ILE A 253 11.44 -10.67 15.08
C ILE A 253 10.45 -9.52 15.18
N LYS A 254 10.31 -8.99 16.40
CA LYS A 254 9.39 -7.87 16.70
C LYS A 254 10.01 -6.48 16.53
N SER A 255 11.25 -6.41 16.06
CA SER A 255 11.93 -5.13 15.88
C SER A 255 11.17 -4.22 14.91
N SER A 256 10.84 -2.99 15.33
CA SER A 256 10.18 -2.00 14.47
C SER A 256 10.97 -1.74 13.18
N TYR A 257 12.31 -1.78 13.24
CA TYR A 257 13.17 -1.63 12.06
C TYR A 257 13.07 -2.82 11.10
N PHE A 258 12.89 -4.05 11.60
CA PHE A 258 12.74 -5.22 10.74
C PHE A 258 11.45 -5.11 9.93
N VAL A 259 10.33 -4.82 10.58
CA VAL A 259 9.04 -4.72 9.87
C VAL A 259 9.03 -3.53 8.93
N SER A 260 9.47 -2.35 9.38
CA SER A 260 9.41 -1.14 8.55
C SER A 260 10.49 -1.02 7.48
N PHE A 261 11.53 -1.86 7.43
CA PHE A 261 12.50 -1.82 6.33
C PHE A 261 12.56 -3.11 5.53
N ALA A 262 12.45 -4.28 6.17
CA ALA A 262 12.50 -5.56 5.46
C ALA A 262 11.13 -5.90 4.88
N VAL A 263 10.08 -5.91 5.72
CA VAL A 263 8.73 -6.25 5.25
C VAL A 263 8.18 -5.11 4.40
N GLU A 264 8.15 -3.89 4.93
CA GLU A 264 7.59 -2.74 4.23
C GLU A 264 8.34 -2.40 2.93
N GLY A 265 9.64 -2.72 2.87
CA GLY A 265 10.48 -2.52 1.69
C GLY A 265 10.33 -3.58 0.59
N LEU A 266 9.51 -4.63 0.78
CA LEU A 266 9.35 -5.71 -0.22
C LEU A 266 8.99 -5.20 -1.63
N PRO A 267 8.09 -4.20 -1.81
CA PRO A 267 7.81 -3.63 -3.13
C PRO A 267 9.02 -2.98 -3.81
N ILE A 268 9.94 -2.40 -3.03
CA ILE A 268 11.17 -1.82 -3.58
C ILE A 268 12.05 -2.93 -4.14
N ILE A 269 12.17 -4.06 -3.42
CA ILE A 269 12.90 -5.24 -3.88
C ILE A 269 12.27 -5.76 -5.17
N TRP A 270 10.94 -5.81 -5.26
CA TRP A 270 10.24 -6.26 -6.47
C TRP A 270 10.54 -5.35 -7.66
N LEU A 271 10.47 -4.03 -7.49
CA LEU A 271 10.81 -3.10 -8.57
C LEU A 271 12.26 -3.28 -9.04
N LEU A 272 13.21 -3.46 -8.11
CA LEU A 272 14.61 -3.69 -8.47
C LEU A 272 14.79 -4.98 -9.28
N LEU A 273 14.09 -6.06 -8.91
CA LEU A 273 14.12 -7.31 -9.69
C LEU A 273 13.55 -7.09 -11.10
N LYS A 274 12.40 -6.40 -11.21
CA LYS A 274 11.71 -6.12 -12.47
C LYS A 274 12.52 -5.27 -13.46
N VAL A 275 13.35 -4.34 -12.96
CA VAL A 275 14.15 -3.45 -13.81
C VAL A 275 15.54 -4.04 -14.12
N CYS A 276 16.02 -4.99 -13.31
CA CYS A 276 17.35 -5.58 -13.49
C CYS A 276 17.35 -6.96 -14.17
N CYS A 277 16.20 -7.63 -14.27
CA CYS A 277 16.04 -8.96 -14.88
C CYS A 277 15.21 -8.89 -16.16
#